data_AF-A0A2M7QF42-F1
#
_entry.id   AF-A0A2M7QF42-F1
#
_cell.length_a   1.000
_cell.length_b   1.000
_cell.length_c   1.000
_cell.angle_alpha   90.00
_cell.angle_beta   90.00
_cell.angle_gamma   90.00
#
_symmetry.space_group_name_H-M   'P 1'
#
loop_
_entity.id
_entity.type
_entity.pdbx_description
1 polymer ?
#
loop_
_entity_poly.entity_id
_entity_poly.type
_entity_poly.pdbx_seq_one_letter_code
_entity_poly.pdbx_strand_id
1 'polypeptide(L)'
;MKKYFLDTNVILRFLLKDNKRYYNQARSYFEKAKNSEIELNLIPEVLFEIDYVLRGVYSLSKNEVVDVLLKLIKSPYLKISNRGLLITIIEKYQLTNVDLFDIY
;
A
#
# COMPACT_ATOMS: atom_id res chain seq x y z
N MET A 1 4.02 -16.27 15.58
CA MET A 1 3.39 -15.82 14.32
C MET A 1 4.49 -15.44 13.33
N LYS A 2 4.42 -15.92 12.08
CA LYS A 2 5.43 -15.62 11.06
C LYS A 2 5.26 -14.19 10.57
N LYS A 3 6.38 -13.48 10.37
CA LYS A 3 6.41 -12.08 9.94
C LYS A 3 6.92 -11.97 8.52
N TYR A 4 6.24 -11.16 7.72
CA TYR A 4 6.61 -10.86 6.35
C TYR A 4 6.65 -9.35 6.16
N PHE A 5 7.61 -8.87 5.36
CA PHE A 5 7.58 -7.52 4.80
C PHE A 5 6.94 -7.60 3.43
N LEU A 6 5.98 -6.72 3.18
CA LEU A 6 5.28 -6.67 1.90
C LEU A 6 6.17 -6.05 0.83
N ASP A 7 6.20 -6.67 -0.33
CA ASP A 7 6.73 -6.08 -1.56
C ASP A 7 5.61 -5.35 -2.31
N THR A 8 5.97 -4.29 -3.04
CA THR A 8 5.05 -3.50 -3.86
C THR A 8 4.24 -4.36 -4.82
N ASN A 9 4.86 -5.34 -5.48
CA ASN A 9 4.18 -6.19 -6.43
C ASN A 9 3.08 -7.03 -5.78
N VAL A 10 3.27 -7.50 -4.54
CA VAL A 10 2.24 -8.29 -3.84
C VAL A 10 0.98 -7.43 -3.64
N ILE A 11 1.15 -6.17 -3.26
CA ILE A 11 0.04 -5.23 -3.05
C ILE A 11 -0.61 -4.89 -4.38
N LEU A 12 0.17 -4.57 -5.42
CA LEU A 12 -0.36 -4.26 -6.75
C LEU A 12 -1.16 -5.42 -7.34
N ARG A 13 -0.67 -6.67 -7.24
CA ARG A 13 -1.40 -7.86 -7.69
C ARG A 13 -2.72 -8.05 -6.96
N PHE A 14 -2.77 -7.69 -5.68
CA PHE A 14 -4.01 -7.73 -4.88
C PHE A 14 -5.00 -6.64 -5.30
N LEU A 15 -4.54 -5.41 -5.50
CA LEU A 15 -5.37 -4.26 -5.84
C LEU A 15 -5.92 -4.33 -7.27
N LEU A 16 -5.05 -4.60 -8.24
CA LEU A 16 -5.35 -4.48 -9.67
C LEU A 16 -6.03 -5.71 -10.25
N LYS A 17 -5.82 -6.88 -9.64
CA LYS A 17 -6.37 -8.18 -10.09
C LYS A 17 -6.04 -8.51 -11.55
N ASP A 18 -4.93 -7.96 -12.05
CA ASP A 18 -4.50 -8.06 -13.45
C ASP A 18 -3.94 -9.45 -13.83
N ASN A 19 -3.56 -10.25 -12.84
CA ASN A 19 -3.18 -11.64 -13.01
C ASN A 19 -3.91 -12.53 -11.99
N LYS A 20 -4.81 -13.40 -12.45
CA LYS A 20 -5.64 -14.27 -11.58
C LYS A 20 -4.82 -15.13 -10.62
N ARG A 21 -3.70 -15.70 -11.08
CA ARG A 21 -2.84 -16.57 -10.25
C ARG A 21 -2.20 -15.75 -9.13
N TYR A 22 -1.56 -14.64 -9.46
CA TYR A 22 -0.87 -13.82 -8.46
C TYR A 22 -1.83 -13.06 -7.55
N TYR A 23 -2.97 -12.63 -8.07
CA TYR A 23 -4.06 -12.08 -7.25
C TYR A 23 -4.50 -13.08 -6.17
N ASN A 24 -4.77 -14.34 -6.54
CA ASN A 24 -5.18 -15.36 -5.58
C ASN A 24 -4.11 -15.63 -4.52
N GLN A 25 -2.83 -15.62 -4.91
CA GLN A 25 -1.72 -15.77 -3.97
C GLN A 25 -1.61 -14.59 -3.01
N ALA A 26 -1.60 -13.35 -3.53
CA ALA A 26 -1.56 -12.14 -2.73
C ALA A 26 -2.75 -12.07 -1.76
N ARG A 27 -3.96 -12.33 -2.27
CA ARG A 27 -5.18 -12.40 -1.46
C ARG A 27 -5.06 -13.39 -0.32
N SER A 28 -4.48 -14.58 -0.55
CA SER A 28 -4.29 -15.57 0.52
C SER A 28 -3.45 -15.03 1.67
N TYR A 29 -2.40 -14.24 1.40
CA TYR A 29 -1.62 -13.61 2.47
C TYR A 29 -2.43 -12.58 3.26
N PHE A 30 -3.20 -11.74 2.58
CA PHE A 30 -4.07 -10.76 3.27
C PHE A 30 -5.16 -11.43 4.12
N GLU A 31 -5.79 -12.51 3.65
CA GLU A 31 -6.77 -13.26 4.45
C GLU A 31 -6.12 -13.93 5.67
N LYS A 32 -4.93 -14.52 5.53
CA LYS A 32 -4.17 -15.08 6.67
C LYS A 32 -3.81 -14.01 7.69
N ALA A 33 -3.44 -12.81 7.24
CA ALA A 33 -3.14 -11.69 8.13
C ALA A 33 -4.39 -11.21 8.87
N LYS A 34 -5.53 -11.12 8.17
CA LYS A 34 -6.83 -10.79 8.74
C LYS A 34 -7.26 -11.81 9.81
N ASN A 35 -6.96 -13.09 9.60
CA ASN A 35 -7.20 -14.17 10.57
C ASN A 35 -6.14 -14.26 11.69
N SER A 36 -5.20 -13.32 11.76
CA SER A 36 -4.09 -13.32 12.75
C SER A 36 -3.17 -14.55 12.67
N GLU A 37 -3.11 -15.23 11.52
CA GLU A 37 -2.22 -16.38 11.31
C GLU A 37 -0.78 -15.95 10.98
N ILE A 38 -0.63 -14.78 10.34
CA ILE A 38 0.65 -14.16 9.97
C ILE A 38 0.62 -12.66 10.22
N GLU A 39 1.80 -12.04 10.30
CA GLU A 39 1.96 -10.59 10.38
C GLU A 39 2.49 -10.05 9.04
N LEU A 40 1.79 -9.09 8.46
CA LEU A 40 2.23 -8.37 7.26
C LEU A 40 2.69 -6.97 7.66
N ASN A 41 3.96 -6.68 7.43
CA ASN A 41 4.58 -5.40 7.70
C ASN A 41 4.65 -4.58 6.41
N LEU A 42 4.16 -3.35 6.45
CA LEU A 42 4.24 -2.39 5.36
C LEU A 42 5.16 -1.24 5.77
N ILE A 43 6.15 -0.96 4.94
CA ILE A 43 7.16 0.09 5.15
C ILE A 43 6.90 1.27 4.21
N PRO A 44 7.35 2.49 4.55
CA PRO A 44 7.13 3.70 3.74
C PRO A 44 7.59 3.57 2.28
N GLU A 45 8.73 2.91 2.05
CA GLU A 45 9.33 2.72 0.73
C GLU A 45 8.38 2.03 -0.25
N VAL A 46 7.60 1.07 0.25
CA VAL A 46 6.60 0.34 -0.53
C VAL A 46 5.43 1.25 -0.91
N LEU A 47 5.06 2.21 -0.06
CA LEU A 47 4.00 3.18 -0.39
C LEU A 47 4.46 4.13 -1.50
N PHE A 48 5.72 4.56 -1.47
CA PHE A 48 6.29 5.43 -2.49
C PHE A 48 6.35 4.74 -3.86
N GLU A 49 6.77 3.47 -3.87
CA GLU A 49 6.78 2.70 -5.11
C GLU A 49 5.36 2.44 -5.65
N ILE A 50 4.37 2.20 -4.76
CA ILE A 50 2.96 2.10 -5.18
C ILE A 50 2.50 3.41 -5.85
N ASP A 51 2.81 4.58 -5.26
CA ASP A 51 2.47 5.88 -5.86
C ASP A 51 3.10 6.04 -7.25
N TYR A 52 4.40 5.78 -7.35
CA TYR A 52 5.14 5.85 -8.61
C TYR A 52 4.57 4.92 -9.69
N VAL A 53 4.30 3.66 -9.35
CA VAL A 53 3.79 2.67 -10.31
C VAL A 53 2.35 2.99 -10.73
N LEU A 54 1.46 3.35 -9.80
CA LEU A 54 0.07 3.64 -10.14
C LEU A 54 -0.06 4.92 -10.98
N ARG A 55 0.71 5.97 -10.68
CA ARG A 55 0.73 7.20 -11.48
C ARG A 55 1.42 7.00 -12.84
N GLY A 56 2.56 6.32 -12.86
CA GLY A 56 3.41 6.20 -14.06
C GLY A 56 2.95 5.11 -15.02
N VAL A 57 2.72 3.89 -14.53
CA VAL A 57 2.40 2.73 -15.37
C VAL A 57 0.90 2.66 -15.65
N TYR A 58 0.08 2.89 -14.63
CA TYR A 58 -1.37 2.78 -14.74
C TYR A 58 -2.07 4.11 -15.01
N SER A 59 -1.33 5.22 -15.07
CA SER A 59 -1.86 6.57 -15.36
C SER A 59 -3.00 7.03 -14.43
N LEU A 60 -3.04 6.53 -13.18
CA LEU A 60 -4.03 6.98 -12.20
C LEU A 60 -3.76 8.44 -11.81
N SER A 61 -4.83 9.19 -11.58
CA SER A 61 -4.71 10.53 -11.01
C SER A 61 -4.19 10.47 -9.58
N LYS A 62 -3.54 11.56 -9.14
CA LYS A 62 -3.05 11.70 -7.77
C LYS A 62 -4.12 11.44 -6.71
N ASN A 63 -5.35 11.88 -6.94
CA ASN A 63 -6.46 11.65 -6.01
C ASN A 63 -6.85 10.18 -5.91
N GLU A 64 -6.89 9.45 -7.03
CA GLU A 64 -7.16 8.01 -7.02
C GLU A 64 -6.07 7.24 -6.27
N VAL A 65 -4.80 7.63 -6.44
CA VAL A 65 -3.68 7.01 -5.73
C VAL A 65 -3.73 7.32 -4.24
N VAL A 66 -4.00 8.57 -3.84
CA VAL A 66 -4.19 8.94 -2.43
C VAL A 66 -5.27 8.09 -1.77
N ASP A 67 -6.42 7.90 -2.43
CA ASP A 67 -7.50 7.06 -1.91
C ASP A 67 -7.06 5.61 -1.69
N VAL A 68 -6.25 5.06 -2.60
CA VAL A 68 -5.67 3.72 -2.47
C VAL A 68 -4.70 3.65 -1.29
N LEU A 69 -3.76 4.59 -1.18
CA LEU A 69 -2.75 4.60 -0.12
C LEU A 69 -3.40 4.76 1.27
N LEU A 70 -4.40 5.64 1.40
CA LEU A 70 -5.14 5.82 2.65
C LEU A 70 -5.91 4.54 3.04
N LYS A 71 -6.55 3.85 2.08
CA LYS A 71 -7.22 2.57 2.34
C LYS A 71 -6.25 1.49 2.80
N LEU A 72 -5.06 1.41 2.20
CA LEU A 72 -4.01 0.48 2.62
C LEU A 72 -3.55 0.77 4.05
N ILE A 73 -3.21 2.01 4.36
CA ILE A 73 -2.59 2.36 5.65
C ILE A 73 -3.59 2.27 6.80
N LYS A 74 -4.87 2.58 6.54
CA LYS A 74 -5.97 2.44 7.50
C LYS A 74 -6.39 0.98 7.71
N SER A 75 -5.83 0.03 6.96
CA SER A 75 -6.10 -1.39 7.16
C SER A 75 -5.61 -1.89 8.53
N PRO A 76 -6.50 -2.49 9.36
CA PRO A 76 -6.16 -2.89 10.72
C PRO A 76 -5.20 -4.10 10.78
N TYR A 77 -5.19 -4.94 9.75
CA TYR A 77 -4.38 -6.17 9.68
C TYR A 77 -2.98 -5.95 9.10
N LEU A 78 -2.62 -4.72 8.73
CA LEU A 78 -1.26 -4.36 8.36
C LEU A 78 -0.52 -3.79 9.57
N LYS A 79 0.73 -4.21 9.78
CA LYS A 79 1.63 -3.62 10.75
C LYS A 79 2.43 -2.51 10.06
N ILE A 80 2.28 -1.29 10.54
CA ILE A 80 2.85 -0.09 9.91
C ILE A 80 3.53 0.75 10.99
N SER A 81 4.81 1.03 10.81
CA SER A 81 5.55 1.95 11.66
C SER A 81 5.10 3.38 11.40
N ASN A 82 4.91 4.18 12.45
CA ASN A 82 4.52 5.59 12.35
C ASN A 82 3.26 5.83 11.49
N ARG A 83 2.25 4.95 11.59
CA ARG A 83 0.98 5.03 10.82
C ARG A 83 0.38 6.43 10.79
N GLY A 84 0.33 7.12 11.94
CA GLY A 84 -0.24 8.48 12.03
C GLY A 84 0.52 9.49 11.17
N LEU A 85 1.86 9.47 11.21
CA LEU A 85 2.70 10.32 10.38
C LEU A 85 2.46 10.07 8.90
N LEU A 86 2.41 8.79 8.47
CA LEU A 86 2.17 8.46 7.07
C LEU A 86 0.80 8.92 6.56
N ILE A 87 -0.25 8.81 7.40
CA ILE A 87 -1.57 9.34 7.07
C ILE A 87 -1.49 10.85 6.84
N THR A 88 -0.89 11.59 7.77
CA THR A 88 -0.73 13.05 7.64
C THR A 88 0.08 13.43 6.40
N ILE A 89 1.15 12.69 6.09
CA ILE A 89 1.97 12.91 4.90
C ILE A 89 1.15 12.69 3.62
N ILE A 90 0.33 11.64 3.55
CA ILE A 90 -0.50 11.35 2.36
C ILE A 90 -1.63 12.38 2.20
N GLU A 91 -2.23 12.83 3.31
CA GLU A 91 -3.22 13.91 3.29
C GLU A 91 -2.60 15.24 2.82
N LYS A 92 -1.37 15.55 3.27
CA LYS A 92 -0.62 16.73 2.79
C LYS A 92 -0.18 16.58 1.34
N TYR A 93 0.24 15.38 0.94
CA TYR A 93 0.56 15.04 -0.44
C TYR A 93 -0.60 15.39 -1.33
N GLN A 94 -1.82 14.95 -1.01
CA GLN A 94 -3.02 15.25 -1.79
C GLN A 94 -3.20 16.75 -2.13
N LEU A 95 -2.88 17.63 -1.17
CA LEU A 95 -3.15 19.07 -1.26
C LEU A 95 -2.00 19.89 -1.85
N THR A 96 -0.86 19.27 -2.16
CA THR A 96 0.36 19.97 -2.61
C THR A 96 0.78 19.51 -3.99
N ASN A 97 1.64 20.27 -4.68
CA ASN A 97 2.26 19.85 -5.94
C ASN A 97 3.69 19.31 -5.73
N VAL A 98 3.87 18.54 -4.67
CA VAL A 98 5.15 17.90 -4.31
C VAL A 98 4.95 16.39 -4.39
N ASP A 99 5.99 15.64 -4.74
CA ASP A 99 5.95 14.18 -4.78
C ASP A 99 5.90 13.59 -3.37
N LEU A 100 5.27 12.42 -3.22
CA LEU A 100 5.03 11.81 -1.91
C LEU A 100 6.33 11.54 -1.15
N PHE A 101 7.37 11.11 -1.85
CA PHE A 101 8.70 10.87 -1.30
C PHE A 101 9.33 12.14 -0.71
N ASP A 102 9.17 13.28 -1.36
CA ASP A 102 9.76 14.56 -0.93
C ASP A 102 9.04 15.18 0.27
N ILE A 103 7.82 14.73 0.58
CA ILE A 103 7.05 15.21 1.74
C ILE A 103 7.44 14.44 3.02
N TYR A 104 7.92 13.20 2.88
CA TYR A 104 8.27 12.32 3.99
C TYR A 104 9.60 12.71 4.64
#